data_AF-A0A9D5CSH4-F1
#
_entry.id   AF-A0A9D5CSH4-F1
#
_cell.length_a   1.000
_cell.length_b   1.000
_cell.length_c   1.000
_cell.angle_alpha   90.00
_cell.angle_beta   90.00
_cell.angle_gamma   90.00
#
_symmetry.space_group_name_H-M   'P 1'
#
loop_
_entity.id
_entity.type
_entity.pdbx_description
1 polymer ?
#
loop_
_entity_poly.entity_id
_entity_poly.type
_entity_poly.pdbx_seq_one_letter_code
_entity_poly.pdbx_strand_id
1 'polypeptide(L)'
;MVLIKQEEEKKGLDDIVTNNISPDVIKQLRRNFELKYSSEERIDWLQSHVIGYQIEFETPFGKRTLTYNDHMASGRCLQFFEDYILEKVVPSYGNTHTNDNFVGKRMTNLAHKSSEVHQKVRVRWRLRRLTSSSGSEPRKYASSAFKR
;
A
#
# COMPACT_ATOMS: atom_id res chain seq x y z
N MET A 1 20.54 3.58 24.68
CA MET A 1 19.15 3.11 24.91
C MET A 1 18.32 4.33 25.28
N VAL A 2 17.60 4.91 24.32
CA VAL A 2 16.81 6.13 24.56
C VAL A 2 15.43 5.69 25.07
N LEU A 3 15.25 5.75 26.39
CA LEU A 3 13.97 5.56 27.04
C LEU A 3 13.24 6.91 27.04
N ILE A 4 12.40 7.16 26.03
CA ILE A 4 11.46 8.28 26.07
C ILE A 4 10.33 7.85 27.00
N LYS A 5 10.25 8.50 28.17
CA LYS A 5 9.15 8.34 29.14
C LYS A 5 7.82 8.64 28.44
N GLN A 6 6.78 7.91 28.84
CA GLN A 6 5.41 8.23 28.44
C GLN A 6 5.02 9.59 29.02
N GLU A 7 4.94 10.60 28.15
CA GLU A 7 4.13 11.79 28.38
C GLU A 7 2.78 11.61 27.69
N GLU A 8 1.75 12.12 28.35
CA GLU A 8 0.33 11.88 28.09
C GLU A 8 -0.09 12.03 26.63
N GLU A 9 -0.98 11.12 26.22
CA GLU A 9 -1.67 11.05 24.94
C GLU A 9 -2.22 12.41 24.46
N LYS A 10 -1.47 13.10 23.61
CA LYS A 10 -2.13 13.80 22.50
C LYS A 10 -2.61 12.71 21.54
N LYS A 11 -3.91 12.40 21.59
CA LYS A 11 -4.59 11.55 20.60
C LYS A 11 -4.19 12.00 19.19
N GLY A 12 -3.23 11.27 18.63
CA GLY A 12 -2.71 11.55 17.30
C GLY A 12 -3.82 11.32 16.29
N LEU A 13 -3.83 12.14 15.24
CA LEU A 13 -4.75 12.03 14.10
C LEU A 13 -4.85 10.59 13.53
N ASP A 14 -3.82 9.77 13.76
CA ASP A 14 -3.71 8.36 13.37
C ASP A 14 -4.73 7.44 14.08
N ASP A 15 -5.12 7.74 15.32
CA ASP A 15 -6.16 7.03 16.07
C ASP A 15 -7.58 7.43 15.61
N ILE A 16 -7.72 8.58 14.96
CA ILE A 16 -8.99 9.05 14.38
C ILE A 16 -9.22 8.41 13.01
N VAL A 17 -8.15 8.15 12.24
CA VAL A 17 -8.26 7.58 10.89
C VAL A 17 -8.41 6.05 10.89
N THR A 18 -7.94 5.34 11.94
CA THR A 18 -7.95 3.87 11.95
C THR A 18 -8.92 3.20 12.91
N ASN A 19 -9.65 3.96 13.74
CA ASN A 19 -10.70 3.39 14.58
C ASN A 19 -12.08 3.50 13.90
N ASN A 20 -12.60 2.34 13.48
CA ASN A 20 -14.02 2.09 13.22
C ASN A 20 -14.73 3.03 12.22
N ILE A 21 -14.11 3.36 11.09
CA ILE A 21 -14.88 3.92 9.97
C ILE A 21 -15.87 2.83 9.51
N SER A 22 -17.17 3.09 9.69
CA SER A 22 -18.22 2.16 9.28
C SER A 22 -18.04 1.73 7.82
N PRO A 23 -18.24 0.44 7.49
CA PRO A 23 -18.19 -0.02 6.10
C PRO A 23 -19.05 0.81 5.14
N ASP A 24 -20.17 1.38 5.64
CA ASP A 24 -21.05 2.25 4.88
C ASP A 24 -20.40 3.59 4.53
N VAL A 25 -19.64 4.17 5.46
CA VAL A 25 -18.88 5.40 5.22
C VAL A 25 -17.78 5.14 4.20
N ILE A 26 -17.06 4.02 4.28
CA ILE A 26 -16.05 3.65 3.27
C ILE A 26 -16.69 3.49 1.89
N LYS A 27 -17.85 2.82 1.83
CA LYS A 27 -18.62 2.63 0.59
C LYS A 27 -19.08 3.98 0.01
N GLN A 28 -19.53 4.89 0.86
CA GLN A 28 -19.95 6.24 0.46
C GLN A 28 -18.76 7.07 -0.05
N LEU A 29 -17.63 7.07 0.66
CA LEU A 29 -16.40 7.74 0.24
C LEU A 29 -15.92 7.22 -1.12
N ARG A 30 -15.91 5.90 -1.31
CA ARG A 30 -15.57 5.28 -2.58
C ARG A 30 -16.51 5.73 -3.69
N ARG A 31 -17.82 5.72 -3.45
CA ARG A 31 -18.82 6.13 -4.44
C ARG A 31 -18.67 7.61 -4.80
N ASN A 32 -18.45 8.47 -3.80
CA ASN A 32 -18.21 9.89 -4.02
C ASN A 32 -16.94 10.12 -4.85
N PHE A 33 -15.89 9.35 -4.58
CA PHE A 33 -14.65 9.40 -5.35
C PHE A 33 -14.86 8.95 -6.81
N GLU A 34 -15.58 7.84 -7.03
CA GLU A 34 -15.92 7.31 -8.36
C GLU A 34 -16.84 8.26 -9.15
N LEU A 35 -17.69 9.05 -8.47
CA LEU A 35 -18.55 10.04 -9.11
C LEU A 35 -17.83 11.37 -9.39
N LYS A 36 -16.82 11.71 -8.57
CA LYS A 36 -16.11 12.98 -8.65
C LYS A 36 -15.04 12.99 -9.74
N TYR A 37 -14.37 11.87 -9.97
CA TYR A 37 -13.25 11.77 -10.90
C TYR A 37 -13.52 10.74 -12.00
N SER A 38 -13.25 11.12 -13.24
CA SER A 38 -13.31 10.21 -14.39
C SER A 38 -12.28 9.08 -14.25
N SER A 39 -12.38 8.06 -15.11
CA SER A 39 -11.37 7.00 -15.15
C SER A 39 -10.00 7.54 -15.55
N GLU A 40 -9.97 8.47 -16.51
CA GLU A 40 -8.78 9.13 -17.02
C GLU A 40 -8.12 9.98 -15.93
N GLU A 41 -8.88 10.82 -15.24
CA GLU A 41 -8.34 11.66 -14.14
C GLU A 41 -7.73 10.81 -13.02
N ARG A 42 -8.31 9.65 -12.71
CA ARG A 42 -7.77 8.72 -11.71
C ARG A 42 -6.47 8.06 -12.18
N ILE A 43 -6.38 7.73 -13.46
CA ILE A 43 -5.17 7.16 -14.05
C ILE A 43 -4.06 8.21 -14.09
N ASP A 44 -4.37 9.42 -14.53
CA ASP A 44 -3.43 10.55 -14.58
C ASP A 44 -2.91 10.90 -13.19
N TRP A 45 -3.80 10.92 -12.20
CA TRP A 45 -3.41 11.07 -10.80
C TRP A 45 -2.47 9.95 -10.34
N LEU A 46 -2.75 8.69 -10.67
CA LEU A 46 -1.85 7.59 -10.30
C LEU A 46 -0.48 7.71 -10.97
N GLN A 47 -0.46 8.06 -12.25
CA GLN A 47 0.76 8.23 -13.04
C GLN A 47 1.63 9.37 -12.52
N SER A 48 1.03 10.49 -12.11
CA SER A 48 1.77 11.64 -11.56
C SER A 48 2.50 11.32 -10.25
N HIS A 49 2.05 10.30 -9.52
CA HIS A 49 2.72 9.85 -8.30
C HIS A 49 3.79 8.78 -8.56
N VAL A 50 3.94 8.27 -9.78
CA VAL A 50 5.02 7.32 -10.09
C VAL A 50 6.35 8.05 -10.02
N ILE A 51 7.23 7.64 -9.11
CA ILE A 51 8.56 8.23 -8.98
C ILE A 51 9.36 7.94 -10.25
N GLY A 52 9.92 8.99 -10.85
CA GLY A 52 10.61 8.91 -12.15
C GLY A 52 9.67 8.67 -13.34
N TYR A 53 8.40 9.07 -13.23
CA TYR A 53 7.50 9.17 -14.38
C TYR A 53 8.09 10.15 -15.41
N GLN A 54 8.11 9.74 -16.68
CA GLN A 54 8.61 10.53 -17.82
C GLN A 54 10.04 11.09 -17.67
N ILE A 55 10.90 10.44 -16.87
CA ILE A 55 12.31 10.83 -16.82
C ILE A 55 12.95 10.68 -18.21
N GLU A 56 13.66 11.73 -18.62
CA GLU A 56 14.42 11.73 -19.87
C GLU A 56 15.89 11.44 -19.59
N PHE A 57 16.55 10.74 -20.52
CA PHE A 57 17.98 10.51 -20.47
C PHE A 57 18.61 10.73 -21.83
N GLU A 58 19.89 11.06 -21.82
CA GLU A 58 20.66 11.26 -23.04
C GLU A 58 21.05 9.91 -23.65
N THR A 59 20.86 9.81 -24.96
CA THR A 59 21.32 8.67 -25.76
C THR A 59 22.17 9.20 -26.92
N PRO A 60 22.98 8.36 -27.56
CA PRO A 60 23.68 8.74 -28.80
C PRO A 60 22.74 9.23 -29.92
N PHE A 61 21.43 8.99 -29.81
CA PHE A 61 20.40 9.39 -30.76
C PHE A 61 19.51 10.53 -30.23
N GLY A 62 20.01 11.30 -29.25
CA GLY A 62 19.29 12.41 -28.61
C GLY A 62 18.60 12.03 -27.31
N LYS A 63 17.82 12.97 -26.76
CA LYS A 63 17.03 12.73 -25.54
C LYS A 63 15.90 11.75 -25.80
N ARG A 64 15.72 10.80 -24.89
CA ARG A 64 14.66 9.79 -24.93
C ARG A 64 13.98 9.70 -23.57
N THR A 65 12.67 9.58 -23.58
CA THR A 65 11.87 9.31 -22.38
C THR A 65 12.02 7.84 -21.98
N LEU A 66 12.21 7.58 -20.69
CA LEU A 66 12.25 6.24 -20.13
C LEU A 66 10.84 5.65 -20.04
N THR A 67 10.55 4.69 -20.91
CA THR A 67 9.33 3.89 -20.85
C THR A 67 9.61 2.59 -20.10
N TYR A 68 9.00 2.42 -18.94
CA TYR A 68 9.14 1.22 -18.13
C TYR A 68 7.99 0.26 -18.38
N ASN A 69 8.29 -0.91 -18.93
CA ASN A 69 7.29 -1.89 -19.37
C ASN A 69 7.34 -3.22 -18.58
N ASP A 70 8.14 -3.30 -17.52
CA ASP A 70 8.32 -4.53 -16.73
C ASP A 70 7.69 -4.45 -15.33
N HIS A 71 6.50 -3.85 -15.27
CA HIS A 71 5.72 -3.73 -14.03
C HIS A 71 5.34 -5.07 -13.37
N MET A 72 5.46 -6.17 -14.12
CA MET A 72 5.24 -7.52 -13.61
C MET A 72 6.45 -8.09 -12.88
N ALA A 73 7.67 -7.73 -13.29
CA ALA A 73 8.89 -8.14 -12.57
C ALA A 73 9.12 -7.28 -11.33
N SER A 74 8.91 -5.96 -11.43
CA SER A 74 8.96 -5.08 -10.26
C SER A 74 8.01 -3.89 -10.37
N GLY A 75 7.38 -3.55 -9.25
CA GLY A 75 6.60 -2.32 -9.14
C GLY A 75 7.52 -1.11 -9.07
N ARG A 76 7.07 0.05 -9.59
CA ARG A 76 7.72 1.34 -9.32
C ARG A 76 7.21 1.92 -8.01
N CYS A 77 8.06 2.64 -7.31
CA CYS A 77 7.69 3.40 -6.11
C CYS A 77 6.68 4.50 -6.46
N LEU A 78 5.76 4.76 -5.53
CA LEU A 78 4.79 5.85 -5.64
C LEU A 78 5.04 6.87 -4.55
N GLN A 79 5.05 8.15 -4.91
CA GLN A 79 5.39 9.26 -4.03
C GLN A 79 4.55 9.26 -2.76
N PHE A 80 3.22 9.11 -2.87
CA PHE A 80 2.34 9.10 -1.70
C PHE A 80 2.60 7.95 -0.72
N PHE A 81 3.16 6.82 -1.18
CA PHE A 81 3.56 5.73 -0.30
C PHE A 81 4.87 6.05 0.40
N GLU A 82 5.85 6.60 -0.32
CA GLU A 82 7.13 7.01 0.27
C GLU A 82 6.92 8.11 1.31
N ASP A 83 6.09 9.12 1.00
CA ASP A 83 5.73 10.19 1.95
C ASP A 83 5.11 9.62 3.21
N TYR A 84 4.18 8.66 3.07
CA TYR A 84 3.58 8.00 4.23
C TYR A 84 4.61 7.24 5.06
N ILE A 85 5.55 6.53 4.43
CA ILE A 85 6.62 5.82 5.14
C ILE A 85 7.48 6.81 5.91
N LEU A 86 7.92 7.89 5.25
CA LEU A 86 8.78 8.91 5.82
C LEU A 86 8.11 9.67 6.97
N GLU A 87 6.82 10.02 6.84
CA GLU A 87 6.10 10.82 7.83
C GLU A 87 5.51 9.99 8.97
N LYS A 88 5.04 8.77 8.69
CA LYS A 88 4.23 7.99 9.64
C LYS A 88 4.98 6.81 10.23
N VAL A 89 5.83 6.16 9.45
CA VAL A 89 6.49 4.91 9.86
C VAL A 89 7.88 5.19 10.44
N VAL A 90 8.73 5.87 9.66
CA VAL A 90 10.14 6.14 10.00
C VAL A 90 10.32 6.84 11.37
N PRO A 91 9.51 7.84 11.76
CA PRO A 91 9.72 8.56 13.01
C PRO A 91 9.53 7.70 14.28
N SER A 92 8.79 6.60 14.17
CA SER A 92 8.65 5.62 15.24
C SER A 92 9.20 4.26 14.83
N TYR A 93 10.24 4.23 13.99
CA TYR A 93 10.84 2.97 13.59
C TYR A 93 11.66 2.39 14.75
N GLY A 94 11.40 1.13 15.09
CA GLY A 94 12.12 0.44 16.16
C GLY A 94 11.69 -1.01 16.30
N ASN A 95 12.40 -1.73 17.16
CA ASN A 95 12.22 -3.16 17.34
C ASN A 95 10.84 -3.49 17.92
N THR A 96 10.19 -4.51 17.38
CA THR A 96 8.86 -5.01 17.80
C THR A 96 8.90 -5.92 19.02
N HIS A 97 10.10 -6.30 19.48
CA HIS A 97 10.31 -7.26 20.56
C HIS A 97 10.10 -6.70 21.97
N THR A 98 9.66 -5.45 22.10
CA THR A 98 9.40 -4.80 23.40
C THR A 98 8.09 -4.02 23.31
N ASN A 99 7.01 -4.54 23.89
CA ASN A 99 5.69 -3.88 23.84
C ASN A 99 5.52 -2.78 24.91
N ASP A 100 6.50 -2.64 25.79
CA ASP A 100 6.43 -1.78 26.98
C ASP A 100 6.76 -0.30 26.68
N ASN A 101 7.09 0.04 25.43
CA ASN A 101 7.33 1.41 25.00
C ASN A 101 6.47 1.78 23.77
N PHE A 102 6.31 3.08 23.56
CA PHE A 102 5.47 3.62 22.49
C PHE A 102 5.87 3.10 21.11
N VAL A 103 7.17 3.07 20.83
CA VAL A 103 7.73 2.67 19.53
C VAL A 103 7.44 1.20 19.23
N GLY A 104 7.72 0.30 20.16
CA GLY A 104 7.51 -1.13 19.99
C GLY A 104 6.03 -1.50 19.90
N LYS A 105 5.15 -0.89 20.71
CA LYS A 105 3.70 -1.04 20.58
C LYS A 105 3.19 -0.56 19.22
N ARG A 106 3.64 0.61 18.76
CA ARG A 106 3.23 1.18 17.46
C ARG A 106 3.68 0.29 16.30
N MET A 107 4.93 -0.19 16.31
CA MET A 107 5.47 -1.02 15.23
C MET A 107 4.81 -2.41 15.18
N THR A 108 4.58 -3.04 16.34
CA THR A 108 3.87 -4.33 16.42
C THR A 108 2.44 -4.21 15.88
N ASN A 109 1.73 -3.13 16.23
CA ASN A 109 0.38 -2.87 15.72
C ASN A 109 0.37 -2.66 14.20
N LEU A 110 1.33 -1.90 13.65
CA LEU A 110 1.45 -1.72 12.19
C LEU A 110 1.72 -3.05 11.47
N ALA A 111 2.60 -3.89 12.02
CA ALA A 111 2.88 -5.21 11.46
C ALA A 111 1.64 -6.12 11.45
N HIS A 112 0.88 -6.15 12.56
CA HIS A 112 -0.37 -6.92 12.64
C HIS A 112 -1.42 -6.43 11.63
N LYS A 113 -1.65 -5.11 11.56
CA LYS A 113 -2.59 -4.50 10.59
C LYS A 113 -2.20 -4.85 9.15
N SER A 114 -0.90 -4.78 8.82
CA SER A 114 -0.38 -5.15 7.50
C SER A 114 -0.69 -6.62 7.15
N SER A 115 -0.41 -7.53 8.08
CA SER A 115 -0.70 -8.97 7.89
C SER A 115 -2.20 -9.23 7.69
N GLU A 116 -3.07 -8.54 8.42
CA GLU A 116 -4.52 -8.66 8.28
C GLU A 116 -4.99 -8.21 6.89
N VAL A 117 -4.53 -7.05 6.41
CA VAL A 117 -4.86 -6.53 5.08
C VAL A 117 -4.35 -7.47 3.99
N HIS A 118 -3.10 -7.94 4.09
CA HIS A 118 -2.53 -8.91 3.16
C HIS A 118 -3.39 -10.18 3.08
N GLN A 119 -3.82 -10.70 4.23
CA GLN A 119 -4.66 -11.88 4.30
C GLN A 119 -6.05 -11.65 3.67
N LYS A 120 -6.69 -10.50 3.93
CA LYS A 120 -7.98 -10.14 3.32
C LYS A 120 -7.88 -10.08 1.79
N VAL A 121 -6.84 -9.44 1.27
CA VAL A 121 -6.56 -9.36 -0.16
C VAL A 121 -6.38 -10.77 -0.72
N ARG A 122 -5.53 -11.59 -0.11
CA ARG A 122 -5.28 -12.99 -0.52
C ARG A 122 -6.57 -13.81 -0.60
N VAL A 123 -7.43 -13.75 0.42
CA VAL A 123 -8.72 -14.45 0.46
C VAL A 123 -9.65 -13.95 -0.63
N ARG A 124 -9.77 -12.63 -0.83
CA ARG A 124 -10.62 -12.04 -1.87
C ARG A 124 -10.17 -12.48 -3.27
N TRP A 125 -8.87 -12.46 -3.55
CA TRP A 125 -8.32 -12.93 -4.83
C TRP A 125 -8.61 -14.41 -5.07
N ARG A 126 -8.50 -15.25 -4.04
CA ARG A 126 -8.84 -16.68 -4.12
C ARG A 126 -10.32 -16.90 -4.41
N LEU A 127 -11.21 -16.19 -3.70
CA LEU A 127 -12.66 -16.28 -3.92
C LEU A 127 -13.03 -15.84 -5.34
N ARG A 128 -12.49 -14.72 -5.83
CA ARG A 128 -12.75 -14.23 -7.20
C ARG A 128 -12.35 -15.28 -8.26
N ARG A 129 -11.23 -15.96 -8.07
CA ARG A 129 -10.78 -17.03 -8.98
C ARG A 129 -11.76 -18.21 -9.03
N LEU A 130 -12.34 -18.58 -7.88
CA LEU A 130 -13.32 -19.67 -7.80
C LEU A 130 -14.66 -19.28 -8.43
N THR A 131 -15.13 -18.05 -8.24
CA THR A 131 -16.41 -17.57 -8.77
C THR A 131 -16.36 -17.23 -10.26
N SER A 132 -15.19 -16.93 -10.82
CA SER A 132 -15.00 -16.68 -12.26
C SER A 132 -14.81 -17.96 -13.08
N SER A 133 -14.86 -19.14 -12.46
CA SER A 133 -14.64 -20.46 -13.07
C SER A 133 -15.96 -21.18 -13.41
N SER A 134 -17.03 -20.47 -13.77
CA SER A 134 -18.22 -21.10 -14.38
C SER A 134 -18.00 -21.52 -15.85
N GLY A 135 -16.79 -21.95 -16.23
CA GLY A 135 -16.53 -22.37 -17.61
C GLY A 135 -15.12 -22.84 -17.98
N SER A 136 -14.16 -22.98 -17.06
CA SER A 136 -12.90 -23.70 -17.36
C SER A 136 -12.15 -24.07 -16.08
N GLU A 137 -11.62 -25.30 -16.06
CA GLU A 137 -10.89 -25.88 -14.93
C GLU A 137 -9.67 -25.01 -14.51
N PRO A 138 -9.34 -24.98 -13.20
CA PRO A 138 -8.19 -24.24 -12.70
C PRO A 138 -6.86 -24.88 -13.17
N ARG A 139 -6.12 -24.18 -14.04
CA ARG A 139 -4.76 -24.58 -14.47
C ARG A 139 -3.81 -24.72 -13.28
N LYS A 140 -3.19 -25.89 -13.13
CA LYS A 140 -2.28 -26.33 -12.06
C LYS A 140 -0.89 -25.66 -12.03
N TYR A 141 -0.70 -24.47 -12.62
CA TYR A 141 0.64 -23.91 -12.86
C TYR A 141 1.12 -22.82 -11.88
N ALA A 142 0.43 -22.58 -10.77
CA ALA A 142 0.77 -21.48 -9.86
C ALA A 142 1.38 -21.93 -8.51
N SER A 143 2.06 -23.08 -8.44
CA SER A 143 2.71 -23.56 -7.20
C SER A 143 4.23 -23.38 -7.17
N SER A 144 4.90 -23.06 -8.28
CA SER A 144 6.37 -22.98 -8.33
C SER A 144 6.95 -21.56 -8.13
N ALA A 145 6.14 -20.50 -8.20
CA ALA A 145 6.65 -19.13 -8.21
C ALA A 145 6.80 -18.46 -6.81
N PHE A 146 6.43 -19.14 -5.72
CA PHE A 146 6.36 -18.49 -4.40
C PHE A 146 6.83 -19.39 -3.24
N LYS A 147 7.83 -20.23 -3.50
CA LYS A 147 8.64 -20.89 -2.47
C LYS A 147 10.07 -20.38 -2.58
N ARG A 148 10.37 -19.28 -1.89
CA ARG A 148 11.67 -18.97 -1.29
C ARG A 148 11.43 -18.24 0.00
#